data_AF-A0A0D6ARX4-F1
#
_entry.id   AF-A0A0D6ARX4-F1
#
_cell.length_a   1.000
_cell.length_b   1.000
_cell.length_c   1.000
_cell.angle_alpha   90.00
_cell.angle_beta   90.00
_cell.angle_gamma   90.00
#
_symmetry.space_group_name_H-M   'P 1'
#
loop_
_entity.id
_entity.type
_entity.pdbx_description
1 polymer ?
#
loop_
_entity_poly.entity_id
_entity_poly.type
_entity_poly.pdbx_seq_one_letter_code
_entity_poly.pdbx_strand_id
1 'polypeptide(L)'
;MDSWYVSKQLKEQLQELGFTKIIMAGKGSYVFEGENFKGKGSEWKKRVDYRKNEWGINVPCVRKKLLNPTFGTLNLLFFQKSNSNCYLLMDLSSISLRGAEIWRIWTAHNIIEQFRKILKSGLKIAEMK
;
A
#
# COMPACT_ATOMS: atom_id res chain seq x y z
N MET A 1 8.68 10.65 18.65
CA MET A 1 8.94 9.20 18.49
C MET A 1 7.68 8.63 17.84
N ASP A 2 7.58 8.79 16.52
CA ASP A 2 6.29 9.11 15.86
C ASP A 2 5.96 8.17 14.69
N SER A 3 6.32 6.89 14.84
CA SER A 3 5.77 5.85 13.99
C SER A 3 4.58 5.26 14.72
N TRP A 4 3.42 5.92 14.59
CA TRP A 4 2.11 5.35 14.91
C TRP A 4 2.07 3.95 14.30
N TYR A 5 2.30 2.97 15.17
CA TYR A 5 2.42 1.58 14.83
C TYR A 5 1.08 1.19 14.24
N VAL A 6 1.03 1.01 12.92
CA VAL A 6 0.03 0.14 12.31
C VAL A 6 0.43 -1.29 12.69
N SER A 7 0.49 -1.62 13.98
CA SER A 7 0.87 -2.93 14.48
C SER A 7 -0.19 -3.96 14.09
N LYS A 8 0.11 -5.24 14.33
CA LYS A 8 -0.89 -6.32 14.33
C LYS A 8 -2.18 -5.91 15.07
N GLN A 9 -2.05 -5.15 16.16
CA GLN A 9 -3.17 -4.59 16.91
C GLN A 9 -4.05 -3.63 16.10
N LEU A 10 -3.47 -2.71 15.30
CA LEU A 10 -4.30 -1.83 14.45
C LEU A 10 -5.03 -2.64 13.38
N LYS A 11 -4.38 -3.69 12.84
CA LYS A 11 -5.05 -4.60 11.90
C LYS A 11 -6.26 -5.28 12.56
N GLU A 12 -6.11 -5.77 13.80
CA GLU A 12 -7.20 -6.38 14.58
C GLU A 12 -8.33 -5.38 14.85
N GLN A 13 -8.01 -4.16 15.31
CA GLN A 13 -8.99 -3.11 15.55
C GLN A 13 -9.75 -2.69 14.29
N LEU A 14 -9.06 -2.56 13.16
CA LEU A 14 -9.70 -2.23 11.88
C LEU A 14 -10.66 -3.35 11.43
N GLN A 15 -10.30 -4.62 11.69
CA GLN A 15 -11.18 -5.75 11.40
C GLN A 15 -12.43 -5.75 12.28
N GLU A 16 -12.30 -5.45 13.58
CA GLU A 16 -13.44 -5.31 14.51
C GLU A 16 -14.41 -4.20 14.05
N LEU A 17 -13.89 -3.12 13.47
CA LEU A 17 -14.67 -2.03 12.88
C LEU A 17 -15.27 -2.39 11.50
N GLY A 18 -15.06 -3.60 11.00
CA GLY A 18 -15.60 -4.08 9.72
C GLY A 18 -14.71 -3.79 8.50
N PHE A 19 -13.52 -3.21 8.67
CA PHE A 19 -12.58 -3.01 7.57
C PHE A 19 -11.87 -4.33 7.22
N THR A 20 -12.33 -4.97 6.15
CA THR A 20 -11.81 -6.27 5.70
C THR A 20 -10.75 -6.15 4.61
N LYS A 21 -10.74 -5.04 3.86
CA LYS A 21 -9.83 -4.77 2.74
C LYS A 21 -8.97 -3.55 3.05
N ILE A 22 -7.75 -3.78 3.54
CA ILE A 22 -6.87 -2.73 4.07
C ILE A 22 -5.58 -2.70 3.25
N ILE A 23 -5.43 -1.64 2.45
CA ILE A 23 -4.21 -1.38 1.68
C ILE A 23 -3.51 -0.17 2.26
N MET A 24 -2.21 -0.30 2.48
CA MET A 24 -1.37 0.79 2.95
C MET A 24 -0.19 1.05 2.03
N ALA A 25 0.21 2.31 1.92
CA ALA A 25 1.48 2.68 1.30
C ALA A 25 2.64 2.25 2.21
N GLY A 26 3.53 1.41 1.68
CA GLY A 26 4.73 0.97 2.39
C GLY A 26 5.81 2.03 2.39
N LYS A 27 6.44 2.25 3.55
CA LYS A 27 7.57 3.17 3.69
C LYS A 27 8.85 2.54 3.15
N GLY A 28 9.70 3.36 2.54
CA GLY A 28 11.00 2.91 2.04
C GLY A 28 11.97 2.44 3.12
N SER A 29 11.73 2.80 4.39
CA SER A 29 12.51 2.40 5.56
C SER A 29 12.08 1.06 6.17
N TYR A 30 10.93 0.51 5.79
CA TYR A 30 10.47 -0.77 6.33
C TYR A 30 11.35 -1.91 5.83
N VAL A 31 11.75 -2.80 6.74
CA VAL A 31 12.59 -3.96 6.42
C VAL A 31 11.71 -5.15 6.04
N PHE A 32 12.06 -5.82 4.95
CA PHE A 32 11.40 -7.02 4.48
C PHE A 32 12.42 -8.12 4.21
N GLU A 33 12.00 -9.36 4.42
CA GLU A 33 12.82 -10.55 4.28
C GLU A 33 12.10 -11.61 3.43
N GLY A 34 12.83 -12.20 2.49
CA GLY A 34 12.37 -13.26 1.59
C GLY A 34 13.32 -13.42 0.41
N GLU A 35 13.22 -14.53 -0.33
CA GLU A 35 14.05 -14.78 -1.52
C GLU A 35 15.56 -14.58 -1.26
N ASN A 36 16.04 -15.11 -0.12
CA ASN A 36 17.42 -15.00 0.36
C ASN A 36 17.95 -13.56 0.48
N PHE A 37 17.05 -12.59 0.68
CA PHE A 37 17.42 -11.19 0.86
C PHE A 37 16.63 -10.57 2.02
N LYS A 38 17.34 -9.77 2.81
CA LYS A 38 16.79 -8.95 3.88
C LYS A 38 17.25 -7.53 3.67
N GLY A 39 16.30 -6.62 3.51
CA GLY A 39 16.62 -5.23 3.19
C GLY A 39 15.43 -4.29 3.32
N LYS A 40 15.70 -2.99 3.19
CA LYS A 40 14.69 -1.94 3.26
C LYS A 40 13.78 -1.98 2.03
N GLY A 41 12.56 -1.45 2.16
CA GLY A 41 11.61 -1.35 1.06
C GLY A 41 12.16 -0.55 -0.12
N SER A 42 13.02 0.44 0.14
CA SER A 42 13.77 1.19 -0.87
C SER A 42 14.75 0.34 -1.67
N GLU A 43 15.37 -0.66 -1.05
CA GLU A 43 16.28 -1.62 -1.71
C GLU A 43 15.46 -2.65 -2.50
N TRP A 44 14.39 -3.18 -1.90
CA TRP A 44 13.45 -4.07 -2.57
C TRP A 44 12.88 -3.46 -3.86
N LYS A 45 12.46 -2.19 -3.84
CA LYS A 45 11.98 -1.47 -5.04
C LYS A 45 12.98 -1.46 -6.21
N LYS A 46 14.28 -1.60 -5.95
CA LYS A 46 15.32 -1.67 -6.99
C LYS A 46 15.62 -3.11 -7.43
N ARG A 47 15.34 -4.09 -6.57
CA ARG A 47 15.67 -5.51 -6.78
C ARG A 47 14.58 -6.29 -7.51
N VAL A 48 13.33 -5.84 -7.45
CA VAL A 48 12.22 -6.58 -8.03
C VAL A 48 12.11 -6.38 -9.54
N ASP A 49 11.79 -7.46 -10.26
CA ASP A 49 11.55 -7.43 -11.70
C ASP A 49 10.13 -6.98 -12.00
N TYR A 50 9.98 -5.71 -12.42
CA TYR A 50 8.69 -5.16 -12.82
C TYR A 50 8.23 -5.73 -14.16
N ARG A 51 7.00 -6.24 -14.21
CA ARG A 51 6.38 -6.80 -15.42
C ARG A 51 5.23 -5.92 -15.89
N LYS A 52 5.12 -5.75 -17.22
CA LYS A 52 4.03 -4.99 -17.86
C LYS A 52 2.82 -5.90 -18.11
N ASN A 53 1.63 -5.29 -18.19
CA ASN A 53 0.36 -5.96 -18.53
C ASN A 53 -0.04 -7.10 -17.58
N GLU A 54 0.43 -7.06 -16.33
CA GLU A 54 0.05 -8.02 -15.30
C GLU A 54 -1.31 -7.66 -14.70
N TRP A 55 -2.21 -8.64 -14.64
CA TRP A 55 -3.49 -8.56 -13.91
C TRP A 55 -4.39 -7.35 -14.26
N GLY A 56 -4.29 -6.81 -15.48
CA GLY A 56 -5.05 -5.63 -15.90
C GLY A 56 -4.59 -4.32 -15.25
N ILE A 57 -3.38 -4.29 -14.68
CA ILE A 57 -2.76 -3.09 -14.10
C ILE A 57 -2.05 -2.32 -15.21
N ASN A 58 -2.34 -1.02 -15.30
CA ASN A 58 -1.83 -0.13 -16.35
C ASN A 58 -0.40 0.40 -16.10
N VAL A 59 0.30 -0.15 -15.11
CA VAL A 59 1.68 0.20 -14.77
C VAL A 59 2.51 -1.08 -14.57
N PRO A 60 3.82 -1.06 -14.86
CA PRO A 60 4.69 -2.18 -14.53
C PRO A 60 4.59 -2.51 -13.03
N CYS A 61 4.36 -3.78 -12.69
CA CYS A 61 4.16 -4.19 -11.32
C CYS A 61 4.63 -5.63 -11.08
N VAL A 62 4.74 -5.98 -9.79
CA VAL A 62 5.04 -7.34 -9.34
C VAL A 62 4.53 -7.52 -7.91
N ARG A 63 3.95 -8.69 -7.64
CA ARG A 63 3.50 -9.08 -6.30
C ARG A 63 4.54 -9.98 -5.65
N LYS A 64 4.91 -9.72 -4.40
CA LYS A 64 5.78 -10.60 -3.61
C LYS A 64 5.19 -10.85 -2.23
N LYS A 65 5.42 -12.05 -1.70
CA LYS A 65 5.08 -12.41 -0.32
C LYS A 65 6.36 -12.34 0.51
N LEU A 66 6.47 -11.35 1.39
CA LEU A 66 7.68 -11.11 2.20
C LEU A 66 7.33 -11.01 3.70
N LEU A 67 8.29 -11.35 4.55
CA LEU A 67 8.19 -11.20 6.00
C LEU A 67 8.61 -9.79 6.41
N ASN A 68 7.82 -9.14 7.25
CA ASN A 68 8.18 -7.90 7.93
C ASN A 68 8.20 -8.13 9.46
N PRO A 69 9.20 -7.63 10.20
CA PRO A 69 9.28 -7.81 11.66
C PRO A 69 8.07 -7.29 12.44
N THR A 70 7.43 -6.22 11.97
CA THR A 70 6.31 -5.57 12.69
C THR A 70 4.95 -6.11 12.26
N PHE A 71 4.79 -6.40 10.97
CA PHE A 71 3.50 -6.73 10.38
C PHE A 71 3.34 -8.23 10.06
N GLY A 72 4.38 -9.03 10.29
CA GLY A 72 4.41 -10.43 9.90
C GLY A 72 4.51 -10.59 8.38
N THR A 73 4.03 -11.72 7.88
CA THR A 73 4.07 -12.05 6.46
C THR A 73 3.01 -11.28 5.69
N LEU A 74 3.42 -10.54 4.67
CA LEU A 74 2.57 -9.66 3.88
C LEU A 74 2.62 -9.99 2.39
N ASN A 75 1.50 -9.79 1.71
CA ASN A 75 1.48 -9.68 0.27
C ASN A 75 1.73 -8.22 -0.12
N LEU A 76 2.80 -8.00 -0.86
CA LEU A 76 3.27 -6.69 -1.27
C LEU A 76 3.03 -6.53 -2.76
N LEU A 77 2.53 -5.36 -3.17
CA LEU A 77 2.49 -4.97 -4.58
C LEU A 77 3.52 -3.86 -4.81
N PHE A 78 4.55 -4.16 -5.59
CA PHE A 78 5.46 -3.17 -6.10
C PHE A 78 4.94 -2.71 -7.46
N PHE A 79 4.96 -1.40 -7.70
CA PHE A 79 4.65 -0.86 -9.03
C PHE A 79 5.52 0.35 -9.37
N GLN A 80 5.69 0.62 -10.66
CA GLN A 80 6.55 1.66 -11.19
C GLN A 80 5.71 2.65 -12.01
N LYS A 81 5.65 3.92 -11.59
CA LYS A 81 5.00 4.98 -12.40
C LYS A 81 5.97 5.57 -13.43
N SER A 82 7.26 5.61 -13.10
CA SER A 82 8.36 6.02 -13.97
C SER A 82 9.66 5.37 -13.50
N ASN A 83 10.73 5.45 -14.29
CA ASN A 83 12.02 4.82 -13.98
C ASN A 83 12.56 5.15 -12.57
N SER A 84 12.34 6.38 -12.10
CA SER A 84 12.76 6.85 -10.78
C SER A 84 11.69 6.72 -9.68
N ASN A 85 10.45 6.39 -10.05
CA ASN A 85 9.30 6.47 -9.15
C ASN A 85 8.64 5.10 -8.94
N CYS A 86 9.26 4.34 -8.04
CA CYS A 86 8.81 3.02 -7.61
C CYS A 86 8.07 3.10 -6.28
N TYR A 87 6.93 2.42 -6.21
CA TYR A 87 6.04 2.38 -5.06
C TYR A 87 5.92 0.96 -4.52
N LEU A 88 5.49 0.88 -3.26
CA LEU A 88 5.26 -0.34 -2.52
C LEU A 88 3.92 -0.19 -1.79
N LEU A 89 3.03 -1.15 -1.99
CA LEU A 89 1.79 -1.29 -1.24
C LEU A 89 1.85 -2.54 -0.39
N MET A 90 1.31 -2.45 0.82
CA MET A 90 1.18 -3.53 1.79
C MET A 90 -0.29 -3.93 1.89
N ASP A 91 -0.57 -5.20 1.61
CA ASP A 91 -1.88 -5.79 1.84
C ASP A 91 -1.99 -6.28 3.30
N LEU A 92 -2.79 -5.58 4.09
CA LEU A 92 -3.08 -5.89 5.49
C LEU A 92 -4.47 -6.51 5.68
N SER A 93 -5.16 -6.84 4.59
CA SER A 93 -6.50 -7.40 4.59
C SER A 93 -6.58 -8.72 5.36
N SER A 94 -7.79 -9.08 5.83
CA SER A 94 -8.04 -10.39 6.43
C SER A 94 -7.92 -11.52 5.39
N ILE A 95 -8.36 -11.23 4.16
CA ILE A 95 -8.24 -12.10 2.99
C ILE A 95 -7.25 -11.47 2.04
N SER A 96 -6.26 -12.25 1.59
CA SER A 96 -5.26 -11.74 0.64
C SER A 96 -5.92 -11.30 -0.66
N LEU A 97 -5.61 -10.07 -1.06
CA LEU A 97 -6.14 -9.47 -2.27
C LEU A 97 -5.29 -9.81 -3.49
N ARG A 98 -5.94 -9.88 -4.65
CA ARG A 98 -5.27 -9.97 -5.95
C ARG A 98 -4.59 -8.64 -6.28
N GLY A 99 -3.55 -8.68 -7.10
CA GLY A 99 -2.84 -7.45 -7.52
C GLY A 99 -3.78 -6.38 -8.08
N ALA A 100 -4.74 -6.78 -8.92
CA ALA A 100 -5.75 -5.89 -9.49
C ALA A 100 -6.64 -5.21 -8.43
N GLU A 101 -6.99 -5.92 -7.36
CA GLU A 101 -7.81 -5.38 -6.27
C GLU A 101 -7.03 -4.38 -5.43
N ILE A 102 -5.77 -4.72 -5.09
CA ILE A 102 -4.84 -3.81 -4.42
C ILE A 102 -4.69 -2.51 -5.24
N TRP A 103 -4.48 -2.65 -6.55
CA TRP A 103 -4.33 -1.53 -7.47
C TRP A 103 -5.60 -0.66 -7.56
N ARG A 104 -6.78 -1.28 -7.64
CA ARG A 104 -8.05 -0.56 -7.69
C ARG A 104 -8.32 0.24 -6.41
N ILE A 105 -8.02 -0.34 -5.25
CA ILE A 105 -8.15 0.37 -3.95
C ILE A 105 -7.19 1.56 -3.91
N TRP A 106 -5.93 1.35 -4.31
CA TRP A 106 -4.93 2.42 -4.32
C TRP A 106 -5.28 3.57 -5.26
N THR A 107 -5.76 3.27 -6.47
CA THR A 107 -6.13 4.30 -7.44
C THR A 107 -7.39 5.07 -7.04
N ALA A 108 -8.33 4.41 -6.35
CA ALA A 108 -9.51 5.07 -5.79
C ALA A 108 -9.19 6.09 -4.69
N HIS A 109 -8.09 5.91 -3.93
CA HIS A 109 -7.68 6.88 -2.91
C HIS A 109 -7.48 8.30 -3.50
N ASN A 110 -6.90 8.41 -4.69
CA ASN A 110 -6.73 9.71 -5.34
C ASN A 110 -8.08 10.40 -5.62
N ILE A 111 -9.11 9.64 -5.97
CA ILE A 111 -10.46 10.19 -6.22
C ILE A 111 -11.05 10.72 -4.91
N ILE A 112 -10.89 9.99 -3.82
CA ILE A 112 -11.36 10.43 -2.48
C ILE A 112 -10.65 11.70 -2.04
N GLU A 113 -9.34 11.80 -2.24
CA GLU A 113 -8.58 13.01 -1.90
C GLU A 113 -8.97 14.21 -2.75
N GLN A 114 -9.20 14.01 -4.05
CA GLN A 114 -9.69 15.09 -4.92
C GLN A 114 -11.09 15.52 -4.53
N PHE A 115 -11.98 14.58 -4.22
CA PHE A 115 -13.31 14.88 -3.70
C PHE A 115 -13.23 15.70 -2.41
N ARG A 116 -12.39 15.29 -1.44
CA ARG A 116 -12.16 16.07 -0.21
C ARG A 116 -11.62 17.47 -0.49
N LYS A 117 -10.73 17.64 -1.46
CA LYS A 117 -10.23 18.98 -1.86
C LYS A 117 -11.35 19.85 -2.42
N ILE A 118 -12.22 19.30 -3.27
CA ILE A 118 -13.38 20.01 -3.83
C ILE A 118 -14.35 20.42 -2.71
N LEU A 119 -14.67 19.51 -1.79
CA LEU A 119 -15.52 19.82 -0.64
C LEU A 119 -14.95 20.97 0.22
N LYS A 120 -13.64 20.96 0.48
CA LYS A 120 -13.00 22.01 1.28
C LYS A 120 -12.90 23.35 0.54
N SER A 121 -12.59 23.33 -0.76
CA SER A 121 -12.36 24.55 -1.54
C SER A 121 -13.64 25.18 -2.09
N GLY A 122 -14.52 24.36 -2.67
CA GLY A 122 -15.76 24.83 -3.31
C GLY A 122 -16.91 25.02 -2.34
N LEU A 123 -17.11 24.07 -1.42
CA LEU A 123 -18.20 24.13 -0.44
C LEU A 123 -17.77 24.71 0.91
N LYS A 124 -16.47 25.01 1.09
CA LYS A 124 -15.92 25.60 2.33
C LYS A 124 -16.38 24.86 3.59
N ILE A 125 -16.56 23.54 3.52
CA ILE A 125 -17.08 22.74 4.65
C ILE A 125 -16.20 22.90 5.90
N ALA A 126 -14.90 23.17 5.74
CA ALA A 126 -14.01 23.45 6.86
C ALA A 126 -14.33 24.76 7.62
N GLU A 127 -15.08 25.67 7.00
CA GLU A 127 -15.54 26.95 7.56
C GLU A 127 -17.01 26.87 8.05
N MET A 128 -17.72 25.80 7.71
CA MET A 128 -19.09 25.55 8.17
C MET A 128 -19.02 24.97 9.59
N LYS A 129 -19.39 25.79 10.58
CA LYS A 129 -19.51 25.41 11.99
C LYS A 129 -20.75 24.55 12.24
#